data_AF-A0AA41Q770-F1
#
_entry.id   AF-A0AA41Q770-F1
#
_cell.length_a   1.000
_cell.length_b   1.000
_cell.length_c   1.000
_cell.angle_alpha   90.00
_cell.angle_beta   90.00
_cell.angle_gamma   90.00
#
_symmetry.space_group_name_H-M   'P 1'
#
loop_
_entity.id
_entity.type
_entity.pdbx_description
1 polymer ?
#
loop_
_entity_poly.entity_id
_entity_poly.type
_entity_poly.pdbx_seq_one_letter_code
_entity_poly.pdbx_strand_id
1 'polypeptide(L)'
;MDELVPFLLARTRTAGERFVVGPGGPAEHDLRRAVSRGDAREFPRDTRYRVVAYGPDRHAVYREFELTADDLGVAGPVRDEHGRAILAIEGAAVTGDPFAVDAADLATAHEHMLRRYAELWRTEEASHPRPVQPLPSPPRATPRPPAPKPARTPPARSLWLWSVPLALLLAALLVIALR
;
A
#
# COMPACT_ATOMS: atom_id res chain seq x y z
N MET A 1 -20.19 -26.57 23.06
CA MET A 1 -19.40 -25.49 22.43
C MET A 1 -20.25 -24.27 22.65
N ASP A 2 -19.87 -23.43 23.61
CA ASP A 2 -20.86 -22.55 24.25
C ASP A 2 -20.87 -21.16 23.61
N GLU A 3 -19.81 -20.81 22.88
CA GLU A 3 -19.76 -19.59 22.07
C GLU A 3 -18.69 -19.70 20.97
N LEU A 4 -19.07 -19.38 19.72
CA LEU A 4 -18.18 -19.21 18.58
C LEU A 4 -18.42 -17.82 17.99
N VAL A 5 -17.39 -16.98 17.97
CA VAL A 5 -17.47 -15.61 17.46
C VAL A 5 -16.49 -15.45 16.30
N PRO A 6 -16.95 -15.18 15.07
CA PRO A 6 -16.04 -14.89 13.97
C PRO A 6 -15.33 -13.57 14.22
N PHE A 7 -14.06 -13.48 13.82
CA PHE A 7 -13.30 -12.25 13.92
C PHE A 7 -12.45 -12.00 12.68
N LEU A 8 -12.14 -10.73 12.46
CA LEU A 8 -11.25 -10.26 11.42
C LEU A 8 -10.39 -9.12 11.98
N LEU A 9 -9.09 -9.36 12.04
CA LEU A 9 -8.06 -8.37 12.30
C LEU A 9 -7.38 -8.04 10.98
N ALA A 10 -7.47 -6.80 10.55
CA ALA A 10 -6.86 -6.39 9.29
C ALA A 10 -6.42 -4.93 9.38
N ARG A 11 -5.40 -4.59 8.60
CA ARG A 11 -5.06 -3.19 8.37
C ARG A 11 -6.10 -2.59 7.44
N THR A 12 -6.46 -1.34 7.66
CA THR A 12 -7.26 -0.62 6.68
C THR A 12 -6.39 0.32 5.89
N ARG A 13 -6.96 0.95 4.85
CA ARG A 13 -6.14 1.71 3.91
C ARG A 13 -5.44 2.88 4.61
N THR A 14 -6.16 3.55 5.50
CA THR A 14 -5.77 4.82 6.13
C THR A 14 -5.55 4.73 7.64
N ALA A 15 -5.76 3.56 8.24
CA ALA A 15 -5.53 3.33 9.66
C ALA A 15 -4.58 2.15 9.88
N GLY A 16 -3.95 2.14 11.07
CA GLY A 16 -3.22 0.98 11.55
C GLY A 16 -4.08 -0.28 11.62
N GLU A 17 -3.46 -1.39 12.02
CA GLU A 17 -4.18 -2.65 12.23
C GLU A 17 -5.34 -2.47 13.23
N ARG A 18 -6.53 -2.94 12.85
CA ARG A 18 -7.73 -2.91 13.71
C ARG A 18 -8.58 -4.15 13.52
N PHE A 19 -9.36 -4.49 14.54
CA PHE A 19 -10.46 -5.42 14.33
C PHE A 19 -11.55 -4.74 13.51
N VAL A 20 -12.00 -5.47 12.49
CA VAL A 20 -13.19 -5.14 11.70
C VAL A 20 -14.40 -5.84 12.30
N VAL A 21 -14.21 -7.04 12.84
CA VAL A 21 -15.19 -7.82 13.61
C VAL A 21 -14.43 -8.57 14.71
N GLY A 22 -15.03 -8.75 15.88
CA GLY A 22 -14.44 -9.53 16.97
C GLY A 22 -15.37 -9.68 18.18
N PRO A 23 -14.91 -10.38 19.24
CA PRO A 23 -15.69 -10.61 20.46
C PRO A 23 -15.94 -9.35 21.30
N GLY A 24 -15.25 -8.24 20.99
CA GLY A 24 -15.39 -6.96 21.68
C GLY A 24 -14.79 -6.96 23.09
N GLY A 25 -14.83 -5.77 23.69
CA GLY A 25 -14.43 -5.56 25.09
C GLY A 25 -12.98 -6.00 25.39
N PRO A 26 -12.71 -6.47 26.61
CA PRO A 26 -11.37 -6.93 27.00
C PRO A 26 -10.87 -8.15 26.19
N ALA A 27 -11.79 -9.02 25.76
CA ALA A 27 -11.44 -10.24 25.03
C ALA A 27 -10.74 -9.95 23.70
N GLU A 28 -11.13 -8.86 23.03
CA GLU A 28 -10.53 -8.42 21.77
C GLU A 28 -9.05 -8.05 21.94
N HIS A 29 -8.68 -7.38 23.04
CA HIS A 29 -7.29 -7.01 23.30
C HIS A 29 -6.40 -8.25 23.49
N ASP A 30 -6.88 -9.22 24.26
CA ASP A 30 -6.15 -10.46 24.55
C ASP A 30 -6.05 -11.33 23.29
N LEU A 31 -7.12 -11.39 22.51
CA LEU A 31 -7.14 -12.07 21.21
C LEU A 31 -6.09 -11.49 20.26
N ARG A 32 -6.05 -10.16 20.07
CA ARG A 32 -5.02 -9.51 19.23
C ARG A 32 -3.63 -9.87 19.69
N ARG A 33 -3.37 -9.74 20.99
CA ARG A 33 -2.06 -10.05 21.56
C ARG A 33 -1.68 -11.51 21.32
N ALA A 34 -2.63 -12.44 21.38
CA ALA A 34 -2.36 -13.84 21.12
C ALA A 34 -2.04 -14.10 19.64
N VAL A 35 -2.88 -13.65 18.71
CA VAL A 35 -2.67 -13.92 17.28
C VAL A 35 -1.43 -13.22 16.71
N SER A 36 -1.03 -12.07 17.27
CA SER A 36 0.18 -11.34 16.85
C SER A 36 1.49 -11.92 17.43
N ARG A 37 1.45 -12.76 18.47
CA ARG A 37 2.66 -13.30 19.11
C ARG A 37 3.34 -14.42 18.31
N GLY A 38 2.59 -15.12 17.47
CA GLY A 38 3.10 -16.20 16.63
C GLY A 38 3.43 -17.50 17.39
N ASP A 39 2.96 -17.66 18.63
CA ASP A 39 3.10 -18.87 19.46
C ASP A 39 1.99 -19.91 19.20
N ALA A 40 1.31 -19.80 18.06
CA ALA A 40 0.19 -20.66 17.69
C ALA A 40 0.65 -22.03 17.17
N ARG A 41 -0.17 -23.06 17.43
CA ARG A 41 0.03 -24.43 16.94
C ARG A 41 -0.76 -24.65 15.66
N GLU A 42 -0.34 -25.57 14.80
CA GLU A 42 -1.14 -25.93 13.62
C GLU A 42 -2.48 -26.55 14.03
N PHE A 43 -3.54 -26.21 13.29
CA PHE A 43 -4.84 -26.83 13.46
C PHE A 43 -4.87 -28.18 12.74
N PRO A 44 -5.10 -29.30 13.43
CA PRO A 44 -4.91 -30.65 12.87
C PRO A 44 -5.86 -31.00 11.72
N ARG A 45 -7.01 -30.31 11.63
CA ARG A 45 -8.01 -30.56 10.57
C ARG A 45 -7.74 -29.80 9.28
N ASP A 46 -6.99 -28.70 9.35
CA ASP A 46 -6.64 -27.86 8.21
C ASP A 46 -5.37 -27.07 8.53
N THR A 47 -4.28 -27.41 7.86
CA THR A 47 -2.95 -26.82 8.09
C THR A 47 -2.86 -25.35 7.69
N ARG A 48 -3.87 -24.81 7.00
CA ARG A 48 -3.97 -23.36 6.75
C ARG A 48 -4.32 -22.59 8.02
N TYR A 49 -4.93 -23.26 8.99
CA TYR A 49 -5.35 -22.67 10.25
C TYR A 49 -4.38 -23.03 11.39
N ARG A 50 -4.37 -22.15 12.37
CA ARG A 50 -3.58 -22.24 13.61
C ARG A 50 -4.51 -22.08 14.80
N VAL A 51 -4.07 -22.61 15.94
CA VAL A 51 -4.77 -22.51 17.23
C VAL A 51 -3.88 -21.85 18.26
N VAL A 52 -4.39 -20.81 18.90
CA VAL A 52 -3.73 -20.13 20.02
C VAL A 52 -4.71 -19.93 21.17
N ALA A 53 -4.23 -20.10 22.40
CA ALA A 53 -5.00 -19.75 23.59
C ALA A 53 -4.85 -18.24 23.87
N TYR A 54 -5.96 -17.58 24.20
CA TYR A 54 -5.98 -16.17 24.59
C TYR A 54 -6.70 -15.93 25.92
N GLY A 55 -7.01 -17.00 26.65
CA GLY A 55 -7.56 -16.99 28.00
C GLY A 55 -7.58 -18.41 28.59
N PRO A 56 -8.05 -18.58 29.83
CA PRO A 56 -8.08 -19.89 30.50
C PRO A 56 -8.87 -20.96 29.75
N ASP A 57 -9.94 -20.56 29.09
CA ASP A 57 -10.90 -21.41 28.37
C ASP A 57 -11.17 -20.91 26.95
N ARG A 58 -10.34 -19.98 26.46
CA ARG A 58 -10.58 -19.26 25.21
C ARG A 58 -9.48 -19.51 24.18
N HIS A 59 -9.90 -19.88 22.99
CA HIS A 59 -9.01 -20.27 21.90
C HIS A 59 -9.41 -19.59 20.60
N ALA A 60 -8.43 -19.18 19.81
CA ALA A 60 -8.65 -18.69 18.47
C ALA A 60 -8.18 -19.74 17.47
N VAL A 61 -9.06 -20.12 16.54
CA VAL A 61 -8.72 -20.92 15.36
C VAL A 61 -8.69 -19.97 14.17
N TYR A 62 -7.52 -19.72 13.60
CA TYR A 62 -7.32 -18.59 12.70
C TYR A 62 -6.33 -18.87 11.58
N ARG A 63 -6.40 -18.10 10.50
CA ARG A 63 -5.40 -18.10 9.42
C ARG A 63 -4.95 -16.68 9.09
N GLU A 64 -3.76 -16.58 8.54
CA GLU A 64 -3.18 -15.34 8.01
C GLU A 64 -3.20 -15.42 6.49
N PHE A 65 -3.61 -14.35 5.81
CA PHE A 65 -3.64 -14.29 4.36
C PHE A 65 -3.49 -12.85 3.83
N GLU A 66 -3.01 -12.72 2.60
CA GLU A 66 -2.98 -11.44 1.88
C GLU A 66 -4.36 -11.19 1.26
N LEU A 67 -4.93 -10.01 1.52
CA LEU A 67 -6.17 -9.58 0.87
C LEU A 67 -5.90 -9.18 -0.58
N THR A 68 -6.64 -9.81 -1.50
CA THR A 68 -6.56 -9.57 -2.93
C THR A 68 -7.77 -8.79 -3.45
N ALA A 69 -7.65 -8.31 -4.69
CA ALA A 69 -8.75 -7.65 -5.40
C ALA A 69 -9.95 -8.59 -5.58
N ASP A 70 -9.67 -9.88 -5.82
CA ASP A 70 -10.68 -10.92 -6.03
C ASP A 70 -11.43 -11.22 -4.74
N ASP A 71 -10.74 -11.26 -3.59
CA ASP A 71 -11.38 -11.46 -2.28
C ASP A 71 -12.42 -10.37 -1.96
N LEU A 72 -12.19 -9.14 -2.43
CA LEU A 72 -13.04 -7.99 -2.16
C LEU A 72 -14.02 -7.65 -3.30
N GLY A 73 -13.85 -8.29 -4.47
CA GLY A 73 -14.59 -7.97 -5.69
C GLY A 73 -14.39 -6.51 -6.13
N VAL A 74 -13.15 -6.02 -6.09
CA VAL A 74 -12.80 -4.64 -6.46
C VAL A 74 -11.82 -4.60 -7.63
N ALA A 75 -11.79 -3.47 -8.36
CA ALA A 75 -10.83 -3.29 -9.45
C ALA A 75 -9.53 -2.65 -8.94
N GLY A 76 -8.39 -3.21 -9.38
CA GLY A 76 -7.05 -2.71 -9.04
C GLY A 76 -6.48 -3.32 -7.75
N PRO A 77 -5.22 -2.99 -7.41
CA PRO A 77 -4.53 -3.64 -6.30
C PRO A 77 -5.05 -3.19 -4.93
N VAL A 78 -5.23 -4.14 -4.02
CA VAL A 78 -5.57 -3.90 -2.61
C VAL A 78 -4.26 -3.65 -1.85
N ARG A 79 -4.01 -2.38 -1.49
CA ARG A 79 -2.77 -1.93 -0.85
C ARG A 79 -3.06 -0.90 0.24
N ASP A 80 -2.23 -0.86 1.28
CA ASP A 80 -2.28 0.20 2.29
C ASP A 80 -1.83 1.57 1.72
N GLU A 81 -1.93 2.64 2.50
CA GLU A 81 -1.49 3.99 2.09
C GLU A 81 -0.01 4.07 1.65
N HIS A 82 0.82 3.10 2.06
CA HIS A 82 2.24 3.01 1.70
C HIS A 82 2.48 2.09 0.49
N GLY A 83 1.42 1.58 -0.15
CA GLY A 83 1.53 0.70 -1.31
C GLY A 83 1.87 -0.76 -0.95
N ARG A 84 1.78 -1.16 0.32
CA ARG A 84 2.08 -2.54 0.76
C ARG A 84 0.85 -3.43 0.68
N ALA A 85 1.09 -4.73 0.54
CA ALA A 85 0.06 -5.76 0.73
C ALA A 85 -0.65 -5.60 2.08
N ILE A 86 -1.95 -5.84 2.09
CA ILE A 86 -2.73 -5.86 3.33
C ILE A 86 -2.81 -7.32 3.79
N LEU A 87 -2.19 -7.59 4.93
CA LEU A 87 -2.32 -8.87 5.62
C LEU A 87 -3.53 -8.82 6.54
N ALA A 88 -4.33 -9.87 6.49
CA ALA A 88 -5.49 -10.10 7.33
C ALA A 88 -5.32 -11.38 8.13
N ILE A 89 -5.85 -11.35 9.35
CA ILE A 89 -6.00 -12.49 10.23
C ILE A 89 -7.49 -12.68 10.46
N GLU A 90 -8.02 -13.82 10.03
CA GLU A 90 -9.43 -14.16 10.24
C GLU A 90 -9.55 -15.50 10.96
N GLY A 91 -10.67 -15.70 11.61
CA GLY A 91 -10.93 -16.97 12.25
C GLY A 91 -12.16 -16.96 13.14
N ALA A 92 -12.18 -17.95 14.02
CA ALA A 92 -13.20 -18.13 15.04
C ALA A 92 -12.55 -18.03 16.44
N ALA A 93 -13.11 -17.18 17.29
CA ALA A 93 -12.85 -17.12 18.71
C ALA A 93 -13.84 -18.06 19.41
N VAL A 94 -13.34 -18.99 20.20
CA VAL A 94 -14.10 -20.13 20.73
C VAL A 94 -13.87 -20.28 22.22
N THR A 95 -14.95 -20.53 22.95
CA THR A 95 -14.90 -20.94 24.35
C THR A 95 -15.00 -22.46 24.47
N GLY A 96 -14.07 -23.07 25.21
CA GLY A 96 -13.96 -24.53 25.37
C GLY A 96 -12.99 -25.17 24.38
N ASP A 97 -13.37 -26.33 23.82
CA ASP A 97 -12.52 -27.11 22.92
C ASP A 97 -12.38 -26.49 21.52
N PRO A 98 -11.19 -26.00 21.11
CA PRO A 98 -10.98 -25.45 19.78
C PRO A 98 -11.09 -26.50 18.67
N PHE A 99 -10.94 -27.79 19.00
CA PHE A 99 -11.09 -28.87 18.03
C PHE A 99 -12.55 -29.26 17.81
N ALA A 100 -13.50 -28.57 18.44
CA ALA A 100 -14.92 -28.69 18.09
C ALA A 100 -15.27 -27.92 16.81
N VAL A 101 -14.46 -26.93 16.41
CA VAL A 101 -14.66 -26.14 15.18
C VAL A 101 -14.50 -27.01 13.94
N ASP A 102 -15.45 -26.93 13.02
CA ASP A 102 -15.38 -27.65 11.75
C ASP A 102 -15.04 -26.74 10.55
N ALA A 103 -14.87 -27.35 9.39
CA ALA A 103 -14.52 -26.62 8.17
C ALA A 103 -15.66 -25.71 7.67
N ALA A 104 -16.92 -26.05 7.95
CA ALA A 104 -18.08 -25.25 7.57
C ALA A 104 -18.19 -23.99 8.44
N ASP A 105 -17.87 -24.08 9.73
CA ASP A 105 -17.76 -22.93 10.63
C ASP A 105 -16.72 -21.92 10.11
N LEU A 106 -15.54 -22.43 9.75
CA LEU A 106 -14.44 -21.60 9.24
C LEU A 106 -14.74 -21.00 7.86
N ALA A 107 -15.41 -21.74 6.98
CA ALA A 107 -15.86 -21.22 5.69
C ALA A 107 -16.92 -20.11 5.86
N THR A 108 -17.89 -20.34 6.75
CA THR A 108 -18.93 -19.36 7.07
C THR A 108 -18.32 -18.09 7.69
N ALA A 109 -17.35 -18.26 8.61
CA ALA A 109 -16.61 -17.16 9.19
C ALA A 109 -15.88 -16.36 8.09
N HIS A 110 -15.16 -17.03 7.20
CA HIS A 110 -14.46 -16.39 6.08
C HIS A 110 -15.38 -15.57 5.19
N GLU A 111 -16.50 -16.15 4.72
CA GLU A 111 -17.46 -15.44 3.87
C GLU A 111 -18.04 -14.20 4.56
N HIS A 112 -18.38 -14.34 5.84
CA HIS A 112 -18.88 -13.23 6.64
C HIS A 112 -17.82 -12.14 6.79
N MET A 113 -16.57 -12.50 7.13
CA MET A 113 -15.49 -11.55 7.34
C MET A 113 -15.10 -10.80 6.07
N LEU A 114 -15.00 -11.50 4.94
CA LEU A 114 -14.73 -10.86 3.65
C LEU A 114 -15.82 -9.86 3.25
N ARG A 115 -17.10 -10.20 3.47
CA ARG A 115 -18.21 -9.28 3.19
C ARG A 115 -18.07 -7.99 4.00
N ARG A 116 -17.78 -8.10 5.31
CA ARG A 116 -17.62 -6.95 6.21
C ARG A 116 -16.40 -6.12 5.85
N TYR A 117 -15.29 -6.75 5.48
CA TYR A 117 -14.12 -6.02 5.01
C TYR A 117 -14.37 -5.30 3.68
N ALA A 118 -15.06 -5.94 2.73
CA ALA A 118 -15.38 -5.32 1.45
C ALA A 118 -16.30 -4.10 1.60
N GLU A 119 -17.28 -4.15 2.51
CA GLU A 119 -18.10 -2.99 2.88
C GLU A 119 -17.25 -1.83 3.43
N LEU A 120 -16.34 -2.14 4.35
CA LEU A 120 -15.42 -1.18 4.94
C LEU A 120 -14.51 -0.53 3.89
N TRP A 121 -13.92 -1.37 3.04
CA TRP A 121 -13.02 -0.95 1.97
C TRP A 121 -13.69 0.02 1.01
N ARG A 122 -14.92 -0.30 0.53
CA ARG A 122 -15.68 0.58 -0.35
C ARG A 122 -16.03 1.91 0.32
N THR A 123 -16.31 1.89 1.61
CA THR A 123 -16.61 3.10 2.40
C THR A 123 -15.38 4.00 2.53
N GLU A 124 -14.21 3.41 2.79
CA GLU A 124 -12.95 4.15 2.85
C GLU A 124 -12.55 4.74 1.49
N GLU A 125 -12.68 3.98 0.39
CA GLU A 125 -12.36 4.44 -0.96
C GLU A 125 -13.31 5.58 -1.40
N ALA A 126 -14.61 5.47 -1.09
CA ALA A 126 -15.57 6.54 -1.37
C ALA A 126 -15.25 7.83 -0.58
N SER A 127 -14.70 7.70 0.62
CA SER A 127 -14.36 8.83 1.49
C SER A 127 -13.03 9.52 1.11
N HIS A 128 -12.17 8.83 0.33
CA HIS A 128 -10.91 9.37 -0.18
C HIS A 128 -10.97 9.46 -1.71
N PRO A 129 -11.73 10.41 -2.29
CA PRO A 129 -11.73 10.60 -3.72
C PRO A 129 -10.29 10.78 -4.19
N ARG A 130 -9.88 10.01 -5.21
CA ARG A 130 -8.57 10.18 -5.84
C ARG A 130 -8.37 11.67 -6.12
N PRO A 131 -7.19 12.24 -5.84
CA PRO A 131 -6.93 13.62 -6.23
C PRO A 131 -7.27 13.73 -7.71
N VAL A 132 -8.24 14.61 -8.01
CA VAL A 132 -8.58 14.95 -9.39
C VAL A 132 -7.27 15.42 -10.00
N GLN A 133 -6.69 14.63 -10.92
CA GLN A 133 -5.54 15.11 -11.64
C GLN A 133 -5.94 16.47 -12.21
N PRO A 134 -5.18 17.54 -11.92
CA PRO A 134 -5.51 18.84 -12.47
C PRO A 134 -5.62 18.65 -13.97
N LEU A 135 -6.79 18.99 -14.52
CA LEU A 135 -7.03 18.98 -15.95
C LEU A 135 -5.79 19.60 -16.61
N PRO A 136 -5.15 18.95 -17.59
CA PRO A 136 -3.97 19.54 -18.23
C PRO A 136 -4.36 20.96 -18.61
N SER A 137 -3.62 21.93 -18.06
CA SER A 137 -3.94 23.34 -18.26
C SER A 137 -4.13 23.55 -19.75
N PRO A 138 -5.23 24.20 -20.20
CA PRO A 138 -5.41 24.47 -21.61
C PRO A 138 -4.13 25.12 -22.11
N PRO A 139 -3.60 24.69 -23.27
CA PRO A 139 -2.32 25.18 -23.75
C PRO A 139 -2.35 26.70 -23.70
N ARG A 140 -1.45 27.28 -22.91
CA ARG A 140 -1.32 28.72 -22.73
C ARG A 140 -1.20 29.29 -24.13
N ALA A 141 -2.18 30.10 -24.55
CA ALA A 141 -2.14 30.74 -25.85
C ALA A 141 -0.80 31.47 -25.97
N THR A 142 0.10 30.94 -26.80
CA THR A 142 1.37 31.58 -27.09
C THR A 142 1.08 32.99 -27.57
N PRO A 143 1.75 34.04 -27.05
CA PRO A 143 1.61 35.38 -27.59
C PRO A 143 1.87 35.30 -29.10
N ARG A 144 0.87 35.73 -29.89
CA ARG A 144 0.97 35.80 -31.34
C ARG A 144 2.23 36.63 -31.68
N PRO A 145 3.18 36.12 -32.46
CA PRO A 145 4.39 36.86 -32.78
C PRO A 145 4.01 38.16 -33.51
N PRO A 146 4.63 39.30 -33.17
CA PRO A 146 4.41 40.53 -33.92
C PRO A 146 4.88 40.35 -35.36
N ALA A 147 4.11 40.90 -36.29
CA ALA A 147 4.38 40.85 -37.73
C ALA A 147 5.78 41.39 -38.07
N PRO A 148 6.48 40.80 -39.05
CA PRO A 148 7.86 41.15 -39.37
C PRO A 148 7.94 42.55 -40.00
N LYS A 149 8.75 43.44 -39.41
CA LYS A 149 9.20 44.68 -40.05
C LYS A 149 10.40 44.40 -40.98
N PRO A 150 10.54 45.17 -42.07
CA PRO A 150 11.41 44.81 -43.19
C PRO A 150 12.90 44.89 -42.85
N ALA A 151 13.64 43.98 -43.48
CA ALA A 151 15.06 43.77 -43.34
C ALA A 151 15.88 45.05 -43.59
N ARG A 152 16.85 45.30 -42.69
CA ARG A 152 17.98 46.19 -42.95
C ARG A 152 19.27 45.40 -42.84
N THR A 153 20.05 45.53 -43.91
CA THR A 153 21.34 44.95 -44.28
C THR A 153 22.40 45.07 -43.17
N PRO A 154 23.35 44.12 -43.07
CA PRO A 154 24.33 44.08 -41.98
C PRO A 154 25.54 44.97 -42.29
N PRO A 155 26.25 45.44 -41.25
CA PRO A 155 27.70 45.35 -41.37
C PRO A 155 28.45 44.94 -40.09
N ALA A 156 29.64 44.41 -40.37
CA ALA A 156 30.86 44.37 -39.56
C ALA A 156 30.99 43.33 -38.43
N ARG A 157 31.70 42.26 -38.81
CA ARG A 157 32.42 41.29 -37.98
C ARG A 157 33.13 41.93 -36.78
N SER A 158 32.90 41.39 -35.59
CA SER A 158 33.82 41.51 -34.45
C SER A 158 34.55 40.18 -34.26
N LEU A 159 35.77 40.10 -34.80
CA LEU A 159 36.70 38.97 -34.70
C LEU A 159 37.44 38.94 -33.34
N TRP A 160 36.85 39.50 -32.29
CA TRP A 160 37.58 39.83 -31.06
C TRP A 160 37.44 38.82 -29.91
N LEU A 161 36.59 37.79 -30.07
CA LEU A 161 36.30 36.81 -29.01
C LEU A 161 37.11 35.50 -29.10
N TRP A 162 37.96 35.34 -30.12
CA TRP A 162 38.74 34.11 -30.32
C TRP A 162 40.27 34.26 -30.19
N SER A 163 40.77 35.47 -29.93
CA SER A 163 42.21 35.75 -29.88
C SER A 163 42.89 35.30 -28.57
N VAL A 164 42.13 35.16 -27.48
CA VAL A 164 42.66 34.81 -26.15
C VAL A 164 43.00 33.31 -25.99
N PRO A 165 42.15 32.35 -26.40
CA PRO A 165 42.48 30.94 -26.22
C PRO A 165 43.64 30.46 -27.11
N LEU A 166 43.83 31.07 -28.29
CA LEU A 166 44.89 30.64 -29.23
C LEU A 166 46.30 31.05 -28.75
N ALA A 167 46.44 32.23 -28.14
CA ALA A 167 47.72 32.69 -27.58
C ALA A 167 48.17 31.85 -26.38
N LEU A 168 47.23 31.41 -25.53
CA LEU A 168 47.52 30.53 -24.40
C LEU A 168 47.95 29.12 -24.86
N LEU A 169 47.35 28.60 -25.94
CA LEU A 169 47.70 27.29 -26.47
C LEU A 169 49.13 27.27 -27.07
N LEU A 170 49.53 28.35 -27.76
CA LEU A 170 50.87 28.50 -28.34
C LEU A 170 51.96 28.65 -27.27
N ALA A 171 51.69 29.41 -26.19
CA ALA A 171 52.63 29.54 -25.07
C ALA A 171 52.85 28.20 -24.34
N ALA A 172 51.79 27.40 -24.16
CA ALA A 172 51.89 26.08 -23.54
C ALA A 172 52.73 25.10 -24.36
N LEU A 173 52.58 25.11 -25.70
CA LEU A 173 53.37 24.26 -26.59
C LEU A 173 54.86 24.63 -26.61
N LEU A 174 55.19 25.92 -26.49
CA LEU A 174 56.59 26.36 -26.49
C LEU A 174 57.34 25.93 -25.21
N VAL A 175 56.67 25.92 -24.05
CA VAL A 175 57.27 25.46 -22.78
C VAL A 175 57.55 23.96 -22.79
N ILE A 176 56.74 23.18 -23.50
CA ILE A 176 56.93 21.73 -23.65
C ILE A 176 58.10 21.41 -24.59
N ALA A 177 58.32 22.22 -25.63
CA ALA A 177 59.39 22.01 -26.62
C ALA A 177 60.78 22.46 -26.17
N LEU A 178 60.90 23.23 -25.07
CA LEU A 178 62.16 23.70 -24.48
C LEU A 178 62.60 22.93 -23.22
N ARG A 179 61.92 21.82 -22.89
CA ARG A 179 62.34 20.84 -21.89
C ARG A 179 62.88 19.58 -22.57
#